data_AF-A0A8X6GX49-F1
#
_entry.id   AF-A0A8X6GX49-F1
#
_cell.length_a   1.000
_cell.length_b   1.000
_cell.length_c   1.000
_cell.angle_alpha   90.00
_cell.angle_beta   90.00
_cell.angle_gamma   90.00
#
_symmetry.space_group_name_H-M   'P 1'
#
loop_
_entity.id
_entity.type
_entity.pdbx_description
1 polymer ?
#
loop_
_entity_poly.entity_id
_entity_poly.type
_entity_poly.pdbx_seq_one_letter_code
_entity_poly.pdbx_strand_id
1 'polypeptide(L)'
;MLLKIGLVILALATYSQGVEFQDLSRWTSGSCPSRDNCHLMGNLSFEERNCECDPHCSTFQDCCVDAPYFQPESTSSSITCMPYGKNFSLGAYVLDYCPTDYAGPKSVKDFCEGQDDFHDLFSSTPVTDILTNVTFRNGYCAECNSVREPYLKSWLLSMMFKNLSTSNLSEEFVWRHFNFYSSERKWGLRNATNFYPLIFTFYKPDYISYVRQCRPNLISSCPPDWNKIQVKRACGMYTSIVHAFEKSYRNIQCAVCNGEKVAGLSCTKRPGNTKIQDDLPDTFEMIVDFNSSKSIIKEKIHKIATPEWS
;
A
#
# COMPACT_ATOMS: atom_id res chain seq x y z
N MET A 1 21.04 -55.70 35.94
CA MET A 1 21.85 -54.45 35.98
C MET A 1 22.86 -54.58 34.84
N LEU A 2 22.85 -53.92 33.69
CA LEU A 2 22.13 -52.77 33.09
C LEU A 2 22.05 -53.07 31.57
N LEU A 3 20.86 -53.03 30.98
CA LEU A 3 20.67 -53.11 29.52
C LEU A 3 20.79 -51.68 28.96
N LYS A 4 21.80 -51.39 28.14
CA LYS A 4 21.92 -50.12 27.41
C LYS A 4 21.00 -50.15 26.19
N ILE A 5 19.87 -49.43 26.28
CA ILE A 5 18.98 -49.15 25.16
C ILE A 5 19.61 -48.00 24.36
N GLY A 6 20.07 -48.29 23.14
CA GLY A 6 20.53 -47.29 22.18
C GLY A 6 19.33 -46.57 21.57
N LEU A 7 19.19 -45.28 21.88
CA LEU A 7 18.22 -44.37 21.25
C LEU A 7 18.69 -44.06 19.82
N VAL A 8 17.93 -44.51 18.82
CA VAL A 8 18.10 -44.08 17.43
C VAL A 8 17.35 -42.76 17.27
N ILE A 9 18.09 -41.65 17.22
CA ILE A 9 17.55 -40.33 16.86
C ILE A 9 17.40 -40.30 15.34
N LEU A 10 16.16 -40.44 14.85
CA LEU A 10 15.81 -40.12 13.47
C LEU A 10 15.86 -38.60 13.31
N ALA A 11 16.94 -38.09 12.72
CA ALA A 11 16.98 -36.73 12.21
C ALA A 11 16.05 -36.64 10.99
N LEU A 12 14.83 -36.15 11.21
CA LEU A 12 13.97 -35.68 10.13
C LEU A 12 14.59 -34.39 9.59
N ALA A 13 15.40 -34.51 8.54
CA ALA A 13 15.81 -33.36 7.75
C ALA A 13 14.54 -32.78 7.10
N THR A 14 14.04 -31.68 7.66
CA THR A 14 13.03 -30.85 7.01
C THR A 14 13.66 -30.24 5.77
N TYR A 15 13.48 -30.89 4.62
CA TYR A 15 13.93 -30.39 3.33
C TYR A 15 13.09 -29.14 3.00
N SER A 16 13.63 -27.95 3.27
CA SER A 16 13.05 -26.68 2.83
C SER A 16 13.24 -26.58 1.32
N GLN A 17 12.32 -27.14 0.54
CA GLN A 17 12.27 -26.86 -0.90
C GLN A 17 11.92 -25.38 -1.07
N GLY A 18 12.95 -24.56 -1.27
CA GLY A 18 12.81 -23.25 -1.88
C GLY A 18 12.27 -23.42 -3.29
N VAL A 19 11.39 -22.52 -3.71
CA VAL A 19 10.90 -22.48 -5.09
C VAL A 19 12.05 -21.98 -5.96
N GLU A 20 12.59 -22.81 -6.83
CA GLU A 20 13.58 -22.38 -7.82
C GLU A 20 12.86 -21.78 -9.04
N PHE A 21 13.52 -20.84 -9.75
CA PHE A 21 13.01 -20.26 -11.01
C PHE A 21 12.61 -21.34 -12.05
N GLN A 22 13.29 -22.49 -12.02
CA GLN A 22 12.97 -23.62 -12.89
C GLN A 22 11.58 -24.24 -12.59
N ASP A 23 11.03 -24.11 -11.38
CA ASP A 23 9.66 -24.54 -11.08
C ASP A 23 8.59 -23.61 -11.68
N LEU A 24 8.95 -22.35 -11.98
CA LEU A 24 8.10 -21.40 -12.67
C LEU A 24 8.05 -21.65 -14.18
N SER A 25 9.11 -22.22 -14.74
CA SER A 25 9.17 -22.61 -16.15
C SER A 25 8.17 -23.70 -16.53
N ARG A 26 7.63 -24.44 -15.54
CA ARG A 26 6.53 -25.41 -15.74
C ARG A 26 5.19 -24.74 -16.04
N TRP A 27 5.06 -23.44 -15.74
CA TRP A 27 3.87 -22.64 -16.02
C TRP A 27 4.12 -21.78 -17.27
N THR A 28 4.33 -22.42 -18.42
CA THR A 28 4.64 -21.77 -19.70
C THR A 28 3.57 -20.79 -20.17
N SER A 29 2.32 -20.98 -19.72
CA SER A 29 1.24 -20.01 -19.88
C SER A 29 1.19 -19.17 -18.61
N GLY A 30 1.39 -17.85 -18.70
CA GLY A 30 1.30 -16.93 -17.55
C GLY A 30 2.63 -16.53 -16.90
N SER A 31 3.76 -17.10 -17.35
CA SER A 31 5.08 -16.50 -17.10
C SER A 31 5.28 -15.25 -17.95
N CYS A 32 5.91 -14.21 -17.39
CA CYS A 32 6.15 -12.93 -18.05
C CYS A 32 7.65 -12.60 -18.12
N PRO A 33 8.48 -13.39 -18.84
CA PRO A 33 9.94 -13.28 -18.76
C PRO A 33 10.49 -11.90 -19.10
N SER A 34 9.85 -11.16 -20.02
CA SER A 34 10.29 -9.80 -20.37
C SER A 34 10.04 -8.76 -19.27
N ARG A 35 9.27 -9.09 -18.23
CA ARG A 35 8.84 -8.15 -17.16
C ARG A 35 9.15 -8.65 -15.74
N ASP A 36 9.57 -9.91 -15.62
CA ASP A 36 9.72 -10.62 -14.35
C ASP A 36 11.07 -11.33 -14.20
N ASN A 37 12.01 -11.07 -15.13
CA ASN A 37 13.35 -11.66 -15.14
C ASN A 37 14.42 -10.56 -15.14
N CYS A 38 15.23 -10.54 -14.10
CA CYS A 38 16.23 -9.50 -13.88
C CYS A 38 17.32 -9.42 -14.97
N HIS A 39 17.51 -10.49 -15.76
CA HIS A 39 18.45 -10.49 -16.88
C HIS A 39 17.82 -9.97 -18.18
N LEU A 40 16.50 -10.05 -18.34
CA LEU A 40 15.80 -9.66 -19.57
C LEU A 40 15.16 -8.27 -19.48
N MET A 41 14.90 -7.75 -18.29
CA MET A 41 14.17 -6.50 -18.07
C MET A 41 14.94 -5.23 -18.44
N GLY A 42 16.27 -5.27 -18.60
CA GLY A 42 17.07 -4.11 -19.02
C GLY A 42 16.72 -2.82 -18.26
N ASN A 43 16.34 -1.77 -19.00
CA ASN A 43 15.99 -0.43 -18.48
C ASN A 43 14.48 -0.12 -18.48
N LEU A 44 13.60 -1.12 -18.38
CA LEU A 44 12.15 -0.88 -18.34
C LEU A 44 11.75 0.11 -17.23
N SER A 45 10.69 0.88 -17.41
CA SER A 45 10.12 1.73 -16.35
C SER A 45 9.38 0.90 -15.29
N PHE A 46 9.07 1.47 -14.13
CA PHE A 46 8.29 0.78 -13.08
C PHE A 46 6.94 0.26 -13.61
N GLU A 47 6.30 1.00 -14.51
CA GLU A 47 5.02 0.64 -15.14
C GLU A 47 5.14 -0.61 -16.03
N GLU A 48 6.32 -0.84 -16.59
CA GLU A 48 6.64 -1.92 -17.52
C GLU A 48 7.21 -3.15 -16.83
N ARG A 49 7.62 -3.04 -15.57
CA ARG A 49 8.07 -4.16 -14.74
C ARG A 49 6.92 -4.70 -13.91
N ASN A 50 7.06 -5.95 -13.49
CA ASN A 50 6.11 -6.63 -12.61
C ASN A 50 6.73 -7.05 -11.26
N CYS A 51 8.02 -6.79 -11.06
CA CYS A 51 8.79 -7.01 -9.84
C CYS A 51 10.09 -6.21 -9.89
N GLU A 52 10.84 -6.20 -8.78
CA GLU A 52 12.08 -5.44 -8.64
C GLU A 52 13.32 -6.34 -8.55
N CYS A 53 14.45 -5.79 -9.02
CA CYS A 53 15.74 -6.47 -9.07
C CYS A 53 16.83 -5.75 -8.29
N ASP A 54 16.48 -4.64 -7.62
CA ASP A 54 17.41 -3.81 -6.88
C ASP A 54 17.75 -4.41 -5.50
N PRO A 55 18.83 -3.95 -4.84
CA PRO A 55 19.28 -4.47 -3.54
C PRO A 55 18.25 -4.41 -2.41
N HIS A 56 17.25 -3.53 -2.50
CA HIS A 56 16.26 -3.35 -1.44
C HIS A 56 14.99 -4.16 -1.68
N CYS A 57 14.88 -4.92 -2.78
CA CYS A 57 13.64 -5.61 -3.10
C CYS A 57 13.19 -6.62 -2.02
N SER A 58 14.13 -7.16 -1.26
CA SER A 58 13.85 -8.09 -0.16
C SER A 58 13.20 -7.38 1.02
N THR A 59 13.59 -6.14 1.28
CA THR A 59 12.98 -5.29 2.31
C THR A 59 11.51 -5.00 2.00
N PHE A 60 11.18 -4.77 0.73
CA PHE A 60 9.82 -4.40 0.30
C PHE A 60 8.99 -5.56 -0.23
N GLN A 61 9.57 -6.77 -0.24
CA GLN A 61 8.97 -8.02 -0.73
C GLN A 61 8.41 -7.91 -2.16
N ASP A 62 9.06 -7.10 -3.00
CA ASP A 62 8.74 -6.91 -4.41
C ASP A 62 9.77 -7.56 -5.35
N CYS A 63 10.72 -8.32 -4.80
CA CYS A 63 11.73 -9.02 -5.60
C CYS A 63 11.11 -9.91 -6.68
N CYS A 64 11.74 -9.87 -7.85
CA CYS A 64 11.68 -10.97 -8.80
C CYS A 64 12.28 -12.23 -8.18
N VAL A 65 11.79 -13.39 -8.61
CA VAL A 65 12.28 -14.70 -8.17
C VAL A 65 13.76 -14.95 -8.48
N ASP A 66 14.29 -14.36 -9.55
CA ASP A 66 15.67 -14.48 -9.99
C ASP A 66 16.53 -13.28 -9.54
N ALA A 67 15.99 -12.40 -8.71
CA ALA A 67 16.74 -11.29 -8.16
C ALA A 67 17.89 -11.82 -7.29
N PRO A 68 19.12 -11.29 -7.42
CA PRO A 68 20.27 -11.73 -6.60
C PRO A 68 20.05 -11.56 -5.09
N TYR A 69 19.15 -10.65 -4.71
CA TYR A 69 18.83 -10.28 -3.33
C TYR A 69 17.56 -10.95 -2.81
N PHE A 70 16.96 -11.84 -3.60
CA PHE A 70 15.74 -12.55 -3.23
C PHE A 70 15.94 -13.37 -1.94
N GLN A 71 15.05 -13.16 -0.97
CA GLN A 71 15.05 -13.90 0.30
C GLN A 71 13.65 -14.48 0.56
N PRO A 72 13.47 -15.82 0.45
CA PRO A 72 12.16 -16.45 0.55
C PRO A 72 11.55 -16.42 1.97
N GLU A 73 12.37 -16.19 3.00
CA GLU A 73 11.98 -16.22 4.42
C GLU A 73 12.09 -14.84 5.09
N SER A 74 11.97 -13.74 4.34
CA SER A 74 11.96 -12.42 4.95
C SER A 74 10.77 -12.28 5.90
N THR A 75 11.06 -12.07 7.19
CA THR A 75 10.07 -11.79 8.23
C THR A 75 9.16 -10.66 7.77
N SER A 76 7.84 -10.87 7.93
CA SER A 76 6.77 -9.92 7.67
C SER A 76 7.12 -8.51 8.16
N SER A 77 7.75 -7.71 7.31
CA SER A 77 7.87 -6.27 7.48
C SER A 77 6.47 -5.70 7.23
N SER A 78 5.88 -5.05 8.23
CA SER A 78 4.60 -4.34 8.07
C SER A 78 4.87 -3.10 7.21
N ILE A 79 4.97 -3.33 5.90
CA ILE A 79 5.11 -2.27 4.91
C ILE A 79 3.91 -2.46 3.98
N THR A 80 3.05 -1.47 3.95
CA THR A 80 1.84 -1.51 3.14
C THR A 80 2.03 -0.70 1.87
N CYS A 81 1.44 -1.18 0.78
CA CYS A 81 1.38 -0.42 -0.46
C CYS A 81 0.15 0.50 -0.47
N MET A 82 0.38 1.80 -0.31
CA MET A 82 -0.68 2.80 -0.27
C MET A 82 -0.87 3.46 -1.64
N PRO A 83 -2.08 3.46 -2.24
CA PRO A 83 -2.36 4.20 -3.47
C PRO A 83 -2.10 5.70 -3.31
N TYR A 84 -1.60 6.35 -4.36
CA TYR A 84 -1.45 7.81 -4.36
C TYR A 84 -1.63 8.42 -5.75
N GLY A 85 -1.90 9.72 -5.78
CA GLY A 85 -2.19 10.47 -7.00
C GLY A 85 -3.45 9.99 -7.70
N LYS A 86 -3.62 10.40 -8.97
CA LYS A 86 -4.81 10.05 -9.78
C LYS A 86 -4.77 8.62 -10.33
N ASN A 87 -3.58 8.01 -10.41
CA ASN A 87 -3.42 6.66 -10.92
C ASN A 87 -3.55 5.63 -9.80
N PHE A 88 -4.75 5.09 -9.59
CA PHE A 88 -5.01 4.04 -8.60
C PHE A 88 -4.25 2.72 -8.83
N SER A 89 -3.55 2.56 -9.96
CA SER A 89 -2.67 1.42 -10.22
C SER A 89 -1.22 1.66 -9.76
N LEU A 90 -0.94 2.84 -9.20
CA LEU A 90 0.33 3.24 -8.63
C LEU A 90 0.16 3.52 -7.13
N GLY A 91 1.12 3.05 -6.34
CA GLY A 91 1.18 3.25 -4.91
C GLY A 91 2.61 3.50 -4.45
N ALA A 92 2.75 3.86 -3.18
CA ALA A 92 4.03 3.98 -2.49
C ALA A 92 4.05 3.06 -1.29
N TYR A 93 5.21 2.45 -1.03
CA TYR A 93 5.41 1.70 0.19
C TYR A 93 5.46 2.65 1.38
N VAL A 94 4.65 2.35 2.39
CA VAL A 94 4.59 3.10 3.66
C VAL A 94 4.84 2.17 4.83
N LEU A 95 5.69 2.60 5.76
CA LEU A 95 5.83 1.96 7.06
C LEU A 95 4.59 2.24 7.91
N ASP A 96 3.97 1.18 8.40
CA ASP A 96 2.74 1.24 9.21
C ASP A 96 2.84 0.46 10.51
N TYR A 97 4.04 0.37 11.07
CA TYR A 97 4.27 -0.22 12.38
C TYR A 97 5.28 0.56 13.21
N CYS A 98 5.20 0.31 14.51
CA CYS A 98 6.18 0.75 15.47
C CYS A 98 7.15 -0.40 15.80
N PRO A 99 8.43 -0.10 16.06
CA PRO A 99 9.40 -1.09 16.54
C PRO A 99 8.84 -1.91 17.71
N THR A 100 9.19 -3.19 17.79
CA THR A 100 8.69 -4.09 18.84
C THR A 100 9.12 -3.67 20.25
N ASP A 101 10.25 -2.97 20.34
CA ASP A 101 10.83 -2.38 21.54
C ASP A 101 10.39 -0.92 21.78
N TYR A 102 9.43 -0.40 21.02
CA TYR A 102 8.89 0.94 21.22
C TYR A 102 8.31 1.09 22.64
N ALA A 103 8.94 1.96 23.44
CA ALA A 103 8.61 2.21 24.84
C ALA A 103 7.75 3.46 25.09
N GLY A 104 7.30 4.13 24.02
CA GLY A 104 6.48 5.34 24.13
C GLY A 104 4.99 5.06 24.37
N PRO A 105 4.14 6.09 24.31
CA PRO A 105 2.71 5.96 24.60
C PRO A 105 2.01 4.95 23.68
N LYS A 106 1.16 4.10 24.26
CA LYS A 106 0.37 3.12 23.51
C LYS A 106 -0.52 3.77 22.45
N SER A 107 -1.04 4.97 22.72
CA SER A 107 -1.86 5.72 21.76
C SER A 107 -1.12 5.97 20.43
N VAL A 108 0.16 6.34 20.45
CA VAL A 108 0.97 6.55 19.23
C VAL A 108 1.06 5.26 18.43
N LYS A 109 1.31 4.14 19.12
CA LYS A 109 1.37 2.82 18.47
C LYS A 109 0.02 2.43 17.87
N ASP A 110 -1.06 2.61 18.62
CA ASP A 110 -2.42 2.29 18.16
C ASP A 110 -2.85 3.17 16.97
N PHE A 111 -2.42 4.44 16.90
CA PHE A 111 -2.69 5.32 15.74
C PHE A 111 -1.78 5.04 14.52
N CYS A 112 -0.60 4.47 14.73
CA CYS A 112 0.26 4.04 13.63
C CYS A 112 -0.23 2.72 13.00
N GLU A 113 -0.45 1.71 13.84
CA GLU A 113 -0.75 0.32 13.44
C GLU A 113 -2.26 0.07 13.26
N GLY A 114 -3.09 1.02 13.69
CA GLY A 114 -4.54 0.94 13.64
C GLY A 114 -5.13 1.13 12.24
N GLN A 115 -6.45 1.13 12.19
CA GLN A 115 -7.18 1.56 11.00
C GLN A 115 -7.13 3.08 10.89
N ASP A 116 -7.15 3.58 9.65
CA ASP A 116 -7.15 5.02 9.41
C ASP A 116 -8.34 5.68 10.12
N ASP A 117 -8.03 6.56 11.08
CA ASP A 117 -9.00 7.42 11.74
C ASP A 117 -9.01 8.79 11.07
N PHE A 118 -9.77 8.87 9.98
CA PHE A 118 -9.91 10.11 9.25
C PHE A 118 -10.63 11.21 10.03
N HIS A 119 -11.04 11.02 11.30
CA HIS A 119 -11.51 12.14 12.14
C HIS A 119 -10.48 13.27 12.19
N ASP A 120 -9.19 12.93 12.24
CA ASP A 120 -8.09 13.87 12.05
C ASP A 120 -7.34 13.57 10.75
N LEU A 121 -7.57 14.42 9.75
CA LEU A 121 -6.96 14.29 8.44
C LEU A 121 -5.44 14.50 8.48
N PHE A 122 -4.95 15.34 9.40
CA PHE A 122 -3.51 15.56 9.53
C PHE A 122 -2.82 14.30 10.04
N SER A 123 -3.38 13.72 11.10
CA SER A 123 -2.98 12.44 11.69
C SER A 123 -3.07 11.25 10.76
N SER A 124 -3.81 11.34 9.66
CA SER A 124 -3.95 10.28 8.65
C SER A 124 -3.12 10.54 7.39
N THR A 125 -2.43 11.69 7.30
CA THR A 125 -1.68 12.06 6.11
C THR A 125 -0.28 11.43 6.13
N PRO A 126 0.15 10.76 5.04
CA PRO A 126 1.48 10.20 4.91
C PRO A 126 2.57 11.24 5.07
N VAL A 127 3.71 10.80 5.62
CA VAL A 127 4.88 11.64 5.84
C VAL A 127 6.12 10.92 5.35
N THR A 128 7.08 11.66 4.81
CA THR A 128 8.37 11.12 4.39
C THR A 128 9.48 11.79 5.16
N ASP A 129 10.41 10.98 5.66
CA ASP A 129 11.72 11.46 6.09
C ASP A 129 12.57 11.72 4.85
N ILE A 130 12.80 12.98 4.51
CA ILE A 130 13.55 13.35 3.30
C ILE A 130 15.05 13.03 3.41
N LEU A 131 15.57 12.72 4.61
CA LEU A 131 16.96 12.32 4.79
C LEU A 131 17.17 10.85 4.39
N THR A 132 16.24 9.98 4.78
CA THR A 132 16.32 8.53 4.53
C THR A 132 15.47 8.05 3.36
N ASN A 133 14.59 8.92 2.83
CA ASN A 133 13.54 8.62 1.85
C ASN A 133 12.53 7.55 2.30
N VAL A 134 12.43 7.32 3.61
CA VAL A 134 11.45 6.40 4.18
C VAL A 134 10.12 7.13 4.32
N THR A 135 9.07 6.54 3.76
CA THR A 135 7.70 7.05 3.90
C THR A 135 6.96 6.25 4.95
N PHE A 136 6.24 6.94 5.81
CA PHE A 136 5.43 6.40 6.88
C PHE A 136 3.96 6.65 6.57
N ARG A 137 3.09 5.73 7.01
CA ARG A 137 1.63 5.83 6.81
C ARG A 137 1.10 7.17 7.33
N ASN A 138 1.62 7.62 8.46
CA ASN A 138 1.27 8.89 9.08
C ASN A 138 2.36 9.40 10.04
N GLY A 139 2.12 10.56 10.64
CA GLY A 139 3.02 11.18 11.63
C GLY A 139 3.29 10.32 12.86
N TYR A 140 2.33 9.52 13.34
CA TYR A 140 2.53 8.64 14.50
C TYR A 140 3.52 7.51 14.19
N CYS A 141 3.45 6.95 12.98
CA CYS A 141 4.44 5.97 12.54
C CYS A 141 5.84 6.56 12.45
N ALA A 142 5.97 7.80 11.98
CA ALA A 142 7.25 8.50 11.99
C ALA A 142 7.76 8.74 13.42
N GLU A 143 6.88 9.17 14.33
CA GLU A 143 7.21 9.43 15.74
C GLU A 143 7.72 8.16 16.46
N CYS A 144 7.01 7.04 16.35
CA CYS A 144 7.45 5.81 17.02
C CYS A 144 8.69 5.17 16.39
N ASN A 145 9.00 5.50 15.12
CA ASN A 145 10.28 5.21 14.47
C ASN A 145 11.34 6.29 14.72
N SER A 146 11.14 7.16 15.72
CA SER A 146 12.09 8.18 16.17
C SER A 146 12.49 9.22 15.12
N VAL A 147 11.65 9.42 14.10
CA VAL A 147 11.83 10.47 13.09
C VAL A 147 11.27 11.78 13.64
N ARG A 148 12.01 12.87 13.43
CA ARG A 148 11.64 14.21 13.92
C ARG A 148 11.84 15.26 12.83
N GLU A 149 11.20 16.41 13.02
CA GLU A 149 11.49 17.64 12.28
C GLU A 149 12.99 18.01 12.36
N PRO A 150 13.57 18.70 11.36
CA PRO A 150 12.92 19.31 10.20
C PRO A 150 12.81 18.42 8.96
N TYR A 151 13.23 17.15 9.05
CA TYR A 151 13.31 16.23 7.90
C TYR A 151 11.99 15.54 7.57
N LEU A 152 11.03 15.57 8.50
CA LEU A 152 9.71 15.05 8.25
C LEU A 152 8.92 16.00 7.34
N LYS A 153 8.35 15.46 6.26
CA LYS A 153 7.50 16.23 5.33
C LYS A 153 6.21 15.50 5.04
N SER A 154 5.09 16.18 5.23
CA SER A 154 3.76 15.68 4.94
C SER A 154 3.47 15.68 3.45
N TRP A 155 2.74 14.67 2.99
CA TRP A 155 2.20 14.62 1.64
C TRP A 155 1.07 15.63 1.48
N LEU A 156 0.77 16.00 0.24
CA LEU A 156 -0.35 16.88 -0.06
C LEU A 156 -1.66 16.08 0.03
N LEU A 157 -2.66 16.63 0.72
CA LEU A 157 -3.99 16.04 0.80
C LEU A 157 -4.92 16.73 -0.19
N SER A 158 -5.37 15.99 -1.20
CA SER A 158 -6.46 16.41 -2.08
C SER A 158 -7.79 15.88 -1.57
N MET A 159 -8.79 16.75 -1.54
CA MET A 159 -10.14 16.44 -1.08
C MET A 159 -11.12 16.75 -2.22
N MET A 160 -11.91 15.75 -2.60
CA MET A 160 -12.88 15.85 -3.69
C MET A 160 -14.26 15.35 -3.25
N PHE A 161 -15.33 16.02 -3.67
CA PHE A 161 -16.69 15.53 -3.44
C PHE A 161 -17.11 14.53 -4.50
N LYS A 162 -17.70 13.42 -4.05
CA LYS A 162 -18.34 12.47 -4.98
C LYS A 162 -19.71 12.98 -5.40
N ASN A 163 -19.99 13.02 -6.71
CA ASN A 163 -21.32 13.30 -7.29
C ASN A 163 -21.91 14.68 -6.91
N LEU A 164 -21.07 15.67 -6.68
CA LEU A 164 -21.51 17.04 -6.43
C LEU A 164 -21.19 17.89 -7.67
N SER A 165 -22.22 18.30 -8.42
CA SER A 165 -22.03 19.28 -9.49
C SER A 165 -21.73 20.64 -8.85
N THR A 166 -20.53 21.17 -9.10
CA THR A 166 -20.03 22.38 -8.44
C THR A 166 -20.41 23.67 -9.14
N SER A 167 -21.15 23.59 -10.25
CA SER A 167 -21.55 24.76 -11.04
C SER A 167 -22.30 25.84 -10.24
N ASN A 168 -22.79 25.52 -9.03
CA ASN A 168 -23.54 26.42 -8.15
C ASN A 168 -22.99 26.56 -6.71
N LEU A 169 -21.84 25.98 -6.38
CA LEU A 169 -21.29 26.07 -5.01
C LEU A 169 -20.11 27.02 -4.96
N SER A 170 -20.21 28.07 -4.14
CA SER A 170 -19.04 28.92 -3.87
C SER A 170 -18.03 28.15 -3.02
N GLU A 171 -16.76 28.44 -3.26
CA GLU A 171 -15.65 27.96 -2.43
C GLU A 171 -15.92 28.26 -0.94
N GLU A 172 -16.40 29.46 -0.61
CA GLU A 172 -16.78 29.85 0.76
C GLU A 172 -17.87 28.97 1.37
N PHE A 173 -18.87 28.58 0.57
CA PHE A 173 -19.93 27.69 1.05
C PHE A 173 -19.37 26.33 1.44
N VAL A 174 -18.54 25.74 0.56
CA VAL A 174 -17.87 24.46 0.85
C VAL A 174 -17.06 24.58 2.13
N TRP A 175 -16.26 25.66 2.26
CA TRP A 175 -15.44 25.91 3.43
C TRP A 175 -16.21 25.97 4.74
N ARG A 176 -17.36 26.64 4.76
CA ARG A 176 -18.16 26.78 5.98
C ARG A 176 -18.82 25.48 6.40
N HIS A 177 -19.26 24.67 5.45
CA HIS A 177 -20.20 23.58 5.72
C HIS A 177 -19.60 22.18 5.71
N PHE A 178 -18.37 21.99 5.21
CA PHE A 178 -17.76 20.66 5.29
C PHE A 178 -17.39 20.33 6.74
N ASN A 179 -17.73 19.12 7.19
CA ASN A 179 -17.51 18.66 8.56
C ASN A 179 -17.35 17.14 8.60
N PHE A 180 -16.81 16.62 9.70
CA PHE A 180 -16.84 15.20 10.00
C PHE A 180 -18.21 14.82 10.56
N TYR A 181 -18.89 13.87 9.92
CA TYR A 181 -20.17 13.35 10.39
C TYR A 181 -19.94 12.03 11.11
N SER A 182 -19.97 12.03 12.44
CA SER A 182 -19.69 10.85 13.27
C SER A 182 -20.61 9.67 12.99
N SER A 183 -21.87 9.92 12.61
CA SER A 183 -22.83 8.87 12.22
C SER A 183 -22.39 8.10 10.97
N GLU A 184 -21.71 8.78 10.04
CA GLU A 184 -21.22 8.21 8.78
C GLU A 184 -19.75 7.78 8.86
N ARG A 185 -19.04 8.21 9.93
CA ARG A 185 -17.59 8.15 10.08
C ARG A 185 -16.84 8.68 8.85
N LYS A 186 -17.34 9.77 8.27
CA LYS A 186 -16.83 10.37 7.04
C LYS A 186 -16.89 11.88 7.09
N TRP A 187 -15.90 12.52 6.49
CA TRP A 187 -16.02 13.92 6.10
C TRP A 187 -16.93 14.06 4.90
N GLY A 188 -17.65 15.17 4.84
CA GLY A 188 -18.47 15.49 3.69
C GLY A 188 -19.23 16.79 3.87
N LEU A 189 -20.16 17.02 2.96
CA LEU A 189 -21.15 18.08 3.04
C LEU A 189 -22.52 17.43 3.24
N ARG A 190 -23.34 18.01 4.12
CA ARG A 190 -24.74 17.62 4.25
C ARG A 190 -25.63 18.81 3.93
N ASN A 191 -26.61 18.60 3.05
CA ASN A 191 -27.75 19.48 2.91
C ASN A 191 -28.99 18.83 3.54
N ALA A 192 -30.17 19.45 3.39
CA ALA A 192 -31.39 18.99 4.05
C ALA A 192 -31.77 17.52 3.74
N THR A 193 -31.35 16.98 2.59
CA THR A 193 -31.78 15.65 2.12
C THR A 193 -30.64 14.70 1.75
N ASN A 194 -29.45 15.23 1.43
CA ASN A 194 -28.35 14.47 0.87
C ASN A 194 -27.06 14.67 1.66
N PHE A 195 -26.27 13.59 1.73
CA PHE A 195 -24.89 13.61 2.22
C PHE A 195 -23.93 13.35 1.06
N TYR A 196 -22.96 14.24 0.88
CA TYR A 196 -21.94 14.21 -0.15
C TYR A 196 -20.61 13.89 0.51
N PRO A 197 -20.14 12.63 0.48
CA PRO A 197 -18.90 12.25 1.12
C PRO A 197 -17.69 12.84 0.37
N LEU A 198 -16.67 13.22 1.14
CA LEU A 198 -15.35 13.52 0.62
C LEU A 198 -14.58 12.23 0.30
N ILE A 199 -13.82 12.30 -0.78
CA ILE A 199 -12.81 11.33 -1.17
C ILE A 199 -11.46 11.99 -0.98
N PHE A 200 -10.55 11.27 -0.33
CA PHE A 200 -9.19 11.72 -0.09
C PHE A 200 -8.25 11.10 -1.11
N THR A 201 -7.31 11.90 -1.59
CA THR A 201 -6.21 11.44 -2.44
C THR A 201 -4.94 12.11 -1.99
N PHE A 202 -3.92 11.33 -1.68
CA PHE A 202 -2.62 11.86 -1.28
C PHE A 202 -1.75 12.06 -2.51
N TYR A 203 -0.99 13.15 -2.56
CA TYR A 203 -0.01 13.42 -3.61
C TYR A 203 1.35 13.64 -2.98
N LYS A 204 2.37 12.99 -3.53
CA LYS A 204 3.76 13.21 -3.15
C LYS A 204 4.18 14.63 -3.59
N PRO A 205 4.63 15.51 -2.68
CA PRO A 205 5.21 16.79 -3.04
C PRO A 205 6.41 16.67 -3.98
N ASP A 206 6.66 17.70 -4.79
CA ASP A 206 7.74 17.71 -5.78
C ASP A 206 9.13 17.70 -5.16
N TYR A 207 9.28 18.31 -3.98
CA TYR A 207 10.55 18.34 -3.26
C TYR A 207 10.93 16.99 -2.61
N ILE A 208 10.00 16.03 -2.53
CA ILE A 208 10.32 14.66 -2.15
C ILE A 208 10.83 13.96 -3.41
N SER A 209 12.14 13.82 -3.53
CA SER A 209 12.80 13.35 -4.76
C SER A 209 12.51 11.89 -5.07
N TYR A 210 12.36 11.05 -4.04
CA TYR A 210 12.21 9.61 -4.20
C TYR A 210 11.22 9.03 -3.18
N VAL A 211 10.36 8.14 -3.68
CA VAL A 211 9.53 7.22 -2.89
C VAL A 211 9.59 5.87 -3.58
N ARG A 212 9.70 4.77 -2.82
CA ARG A 212 9.64 3.45 -3.45
C ARG A 212 8.20 3.16 -3.89
N GLN A 213 8.02 3.07 -5.19
CA GLN A 213 6.73 2.77 -5.80
C GLN A 213 6.35 1.30 -5.56
N CYS A 214 5.05 1.04 -5.56
CA CYS A 214 4.46 -0.27 -5.39
C CYS A 214 3.16 -0.37 -6.20
N ARG A 215 2.65 -1.59 -6.38
CA ARG A 215 1.37 -1.83 -7.05
C ARG A 215 0.31 -2.14 -5.99
N PRO A 216 -0.67 -1.24 -5.75
CA PRO A 216 -1.68 -1.47 -4.72
C PRO A 216 -2.70 -2.51 -5.17
N ASN A 217 -3.49 -3.01 -4.20
CA ASN A 217 -4.62 -3.91 -4.44
C ASN A 217 -4.24 -5.25 -5.11
N LEU A 218 -3.00 -5.71 -4.91
CA LEU A 218 -2.60 -7.05 -5.31
C LEU A 218 -3.19 -8.09 -4.37
N ILE A 219 -3.80 -9.13 -4.94
CA ILE A 219 -4.13 -10.34 -4.19
C ILE A 219 -2.82 -11.12 -3.98
N SER A 220 -2.32 -11.10 -2.75
CA SER A 220 -1.00 -11.64 -2.36
C SER A 220 -1.08 -12.81 -1.37
N SER A 221 -2.27 -13.36 -1.15
CA SER A 221 -2.48 -14.50 -0.25
C SER A 221 -3.53 -15.46 -0.81
N CYS A 222 -3.47 -16.70 -0.32
CA CYS A 222 -4.47 -17.73 -0.64
C CYS A 222 -5.54 -17.80 0.46
N PRO A 223 -6.75 -18.29 0.12
CA PRO A 223 -7.77 -18.62 1.10
C PRO A 223 -7.22 -19.48 2.25
N PRO A 224 -7.66 -19.28 3.50
CA PRO A 224 -7.14 -20.01 4.66
C PRO A 224 -7.25 -21.54 4.51
N ASP A 225 -8.33 -22.01 3.88
CA ASP A 225 -8.71 -23.40 3.62
C ASP A 225 -8.02 -24.02 2.39
N TRP A 226 -7.20 -23.27 1.65
CA TRP A 226 -6.46 -23.80 0.50
C TRP A 226 -5.49 -24.91 0.93
N ASN A 227 -5.65 -26.10 0.33
CA ASN A 227 -5.00 -27.33 0.77
C ASN A 227 -3.58 -27.57 0.21
N LYS A 228 -3.21 -26.93 -0.91
CA LYS A 228 -1.87 -27.11 -1.52
C LYS A 228 -0.88 -26.15 -0.87
N ILE A 229 -0.22 -26.60 0.20
CA ILE A 229 0.75 -25.82 0.99
C ILE A 229 1.85 -25.20 0.12
N GLN A 230 2.36 -25.93 -0.88
CA GLN A 230 3.40 -25.43 -1.78
C GLN A 230 2.94 -24.19 -2.57
N VAL A 231 1.72 -24.23 -3.12
CA VAL A 231 1.12 -23.08 -3.85
C VAL A 231 0.88 -21.92 -2.87
N LYS A 232 0.36 -22.21 -1.67
CA LYS A 232 0.12 -21.20 -0.64
C LYS A 232 1.40 -20.50 -0.20
N ARG A 233 2.48 -21.26 -0.01
CA ARG A 233 3.80 -20.72 0.33
C ARG A 233 4.33 -19.86 -0.82
N ALA A 234 4.38 -20.41 -2.03
CA ALA A 234 4.88 -19.71 -3.22
C ALA A 234 4.14 -18.39 -3.49
N CYS A 235 2.82 -18.32 -3.24
CA CYS A 235 2.04 -17.09 -3.38
C CYS A 235 2.62 -15.93 -2.55
N GLY A 236 3.13 -16.18 -1.35
CA GLY A 236 3.71 -15.14 -0.50
C GLY A 236 5.19 -14.83 -0.79
N MET A 237 5.91 -15.70 -1.51
CA MET A 237 7.38 -15.69 -1.52
C MET A 237 7.99 -14.62 -2.42
N TYR A 238 7.46 -14.41 -3.62
CA TYR A 238 8.07 -13.56 -4.65
C TYR A 238 7.02 -12.77 -5.41
N THR A 239 7.45 -11.78 -6.17
CA THR A 239 6.57 -10.92 -6.96
C THR A 239 6.80 -11.16 -8.46
N SER A 240 5.70 -11.30 -9.20
CA SER A 240 5.63 -11.62 -10.64
C SER A 240 4.20 -11.34 -11.08
N ILE A 241 3.84 -10.06 -11.09
CA ILE A 241 2.45 -9.63 -11.17
C ILE A 241 1.77 -10.17 -12.44
N VAL A 242 0.60 -10.79 -12.23
CA VAL A 242 -0.27 -11.28 -13.30
C VAL A 242 -1.69 -10.73 -13.12
N HIS A 243 -2.39 -10.59 -14.23
CA HIS A 243 -3.73 -10.01 -14.27
C HIS A 243 -4.76 -11.01 -14.79
N ALA A 244 -5.92 -11.08 -14.13
CA ALA A 244 -7.11 -11.77 -14.60
C ALA A 244 -8.27 -10.77 -14.64
N PHE A 245 -8.63 -10.31 -15.84
CA PHE A 245 -9.59 -9.22 -16.03
C PHE A 245 -9.22 -7.97 -15.20
N GLU A 246 -10.07 -7.57 -14.25
CA GLU A 246 -9.89 -6.41 -13.38
C GLU A 246 -9.04 -6.70 -12.13
N LYS A 247 -8.73 -7.97 -11.86
CA LYS A 247 -7.97 -8.39 -10.68
C LYS A 247 -6.50 -8.53 -11.02
N SER A 248 -5.67 -8.13 -10.05
CA SER A 248 -4.22 -8.26 -10.12
C SER A 248 -3.74 -9.13 -8.96
N TYR A 249 -2.83 -10.05 -9.24
CA TYR A 249 -2.31 -11.01 -8.29
C TYR A 249 -0.80 -10.81 -8.18
N ARG A 250 -0.25 -11.00 -6.97
CA ARG A 250 1.20 -10.89 -6.74
C ARG A 250 2.00 -11.81 -7.66
N ASN A 251 1.49 -13.01 -7.89
CA ASN A 251 2.06 -14.01 -8.79
C ASN A 251 0.99 -15.02 -9.27
N ILE A 252 1.40 -15.92 -10.17
CA ILE A 252 0.55 -16.98 -10.71
C ILE A 252 -0.02 -17.92 -9.64
N GLN A 253 0.72 -18.22 -8.58
CA GLN A 253 0.26 -19.09 -7.49
C GLN A 253 -0.85 -18.42 -6.70
N CYS A 254 -0.76 -17.12 -6.45
CA CYS A 254 -1.85 -16.35 -5.87
C CYS A 254 -3.09 -16.36 -6.77
N ALA A 255 -2.93 -16.23 -8.09
CA ALA A 255 -4.07 -16.33 -9.02
C ALA A 255 -4.73 -17.71 -8.96
N VAL A 256 -3.93 -18.78 -9.05
CA VAL A 256 -4.41 -20.17 -9.04
C VAL A 256 -5.13 -20.53 -7.74
N CYS A 257 -4.57 -20.17 -6.59
CA CYS A 257 -5.23 -20.48 -5.32
C CYS A 257 -6.48 -19.64 -5.03
N ASN A 258 -6.67 -18.55 -5.78
CA ASN A 258 -7.89 -17.75 -5.77
C ASN A 258 -8.84 -18.13 -6.94
N GLY A 259 -8.66 -19.30 -7.54
CA GLY A 259 -9.58 -19.90 -8.51
C GLY A 259 -9.40 -19.46 -9.96
N GLU A 260 -8.36 -18.67 -10.27
CA GLU A 260 -8.12 -18.23 -11.64
C GLU A 260 -7.48 -19.33 -12.50
N LYS A 261 -7.88 -19.38 -13.77
CA LYS A 261 -7.29 -20.29 -14.76
C LYS A 261 -6.06 -19.64 -15.38
N VAL A 262 -4.96 -20.39 -15.40
CA VAL A 262 -3.68 -19.97 -15.98
C VAL A 262 -3.81 -19.41 -17.42
N ALA A 263 -4.63 -20.05 -18.26
CA ALA A 263 -4.85 -19.63 -19.65
C ALA A 263 -5.54 -18.25 -19.78
N GLY A 264 -6.16 -17.75 -18.71
CA GLY A 264 -6.81 -16.43 -18.67
C GLY A 264 -5.92 -15.31 -18.14
N LEU A 265 -4.68 -15.61 -17.74
CA LEU A 265 -3.77 -14.64 -17.16
C LEU A 265 -3.04 -13.81 -18.23
N SER A 266 -2.72 -12.57 -17.87
CA SER A 266 -2.01 -11.61 -18.72
C SER A 266 -0.88 -10.93 -17.94
N CYS A 267 0.22 -10.65 -18.63
CA CYS A 267 1.39 -9.94 -18.09
C CYS A 267 1.20 -8.43 -17.99
N THR A 268 0.22 -7.91 -18.72
CA THR A 268 -0.17 -6.51 -18.69
C THR A 268 -1.63 -6.44 -18.28
N LYS A 269 -1.97 -5.43 -17.48
CA LYS A 269 -3.37 -5.11 -17.21
C LYS A 269 -4.02 -4.80 -18.56
N ARG A 270 -5.07 -5.55 -18.92
CA ARG A 270 -5.84 -5.20 -20.11
C ARG A 270 -6.46 -3.83 -19.83
N PRO A 271 -6.46 -2.89 -20.79
CA PRO A 271 -7.25 -1.69 -20.64
C PRO A 271 -8.69 -2.15 -20.39
N GLY A 272 -9.19 -1.92 -19.18
CA GLY A 272 -10.59 -2.16 -18.90
C GLY A 272 -11.41 -1.34 -19.89
N ASN A 273 -12.56 -1.86 -20.32
CA ASN A 273 -13.56 -1.06 -21.04
C ASN A 273 -14.14 0.08 -20.18
N THR A 274 -13.62 0.27 -18.97
CA THR A 274 -13.72 1.52 -18.26
C THR A 274 -12.91 2.57 -19.01
N LYS A 275 -13.56 3.19 -20.00
CA LYS A 275 -13.64 4.65 -19.97
C LYS A 275 -14.12 5.03 -18.56
N ILE A 276 -13.22 5.03 -17.57
CA ILE A 276 -13.33 6.05 -16.54
C ILE A 276 -13.02 7.28 -17.34
N GLN A 277 -14.08 7.83 -17.91
CA GLN A 277 -14.03 9.12 -18.55
C GLN A 277 -13.40 10.01 -17.49
N ASP A 278 -12.26 10.61 -17.84
CA ASP A 278 -11.65 11.70 -17.08
C ASP A 278 -12.63 12.90 -16.91
N ASP A 279 -13.86 12.80 -17.42
CA ASP A 279 -15.03 13.55 -16.98
C ASP A 279 -15.46 13.11 -15.57
N LEU A 280 -14.59 13.36 -14.60
CA LEU A 280 -15.06 13.65 -13.24
C LEU A 280 -16.06 14.83 -13.37
N PRO A 281 -17.34 14.65 -13.03
CA PRO A 281 -18.32 15.73 -13.13
C PRO A 281 -17.85 16.91 -12.28
N ASP A 282 -17.69 18.12 -12.84
CA ASP A 282 -17.25 19.37 -12.18
C ASP A 282 -16.94 19.20 -10.69
N THR A 283 -15.77 18.63 -10.35
CA THR A 283 -15.42 18.30 -8.97
C THR A 283 -14.68 19.46 -8.32
N PHE A 284 -15.05 19.80 -7.09
CA PHE A 284 -14.31 20.77 -6.29
C PHE A 284 -13.13 20.01 -5.68
N GLU A 285 -11.91 20.34 -6.13
CA GLU A 285 -10.66 19.78 -5.62
C GLU A 285 -9.97 20.81 -4.71
N MET A 286 -9.63 20.37 -3.51
CA MET A 286 -8.90 21.19 -2.54
C MET A 286 -7.62 20.48 -2.14
N ILE A 287 -6.49 21.18 -2.28
CA ILE A 287 -5.18 20.65 -1.91
C ILE A 287 -4.70 21.34 -0.64
N VAL A 288 -4.42 20.55 0.40
CA VAL A 288 -3.91 21.02 1.68
C VAL A 288 -2.45 20.63 1.83
N ASP A 289 -1.60 21.62 2.09
CA ASP A 289 -0.21 21.44 2.46
C ASP A 289 -0.02 21.72 3.95
N PHE A 290 0.25 20.67 4.73
CA PHE A 290 0.44 20.79 6.18
C PHE A 290 1.84 21.25 6.58
N ASN A 291 2.78 21.31 5.64
CA ASN A 291 4.13 21.82 5.87
C ASN A 291 4.15 23.35 5.89
N SER A 292 3.13 24.00 5.32
CA SER A 292 2.98 25.46 5.34
C SER A 292 2.45 25.97 6.68
N SER A 293 3.14 26.93 7.28
CA SER A 293 2.78 27.57 8.55
C SER A 293 1.56 28.51 8.46
N LYS A 294 0.98 28.70 7.25
CA LYS A 294 -0.11 29.68 7.00
C LYS A 294 -1.46 29.05 6.63
N SER A 295 -1.63 27.74 6.81
CA SER A 295 -2.87 27.07 6.39
C SER A 295 -3.99 27.26 7.42
N ILE A 296 -4.93 28.17 7.14
CA ILE A 296 -6.20 28.35 7.88
C ILE A 296 -6.97 27.02 7.96
N ILE A 297 -6.81 26.18 6.94
CA ILE A 297 -7.42 24.85 6.82
C ILE A 297 -6.84 23.89 7.85
N LYS A 298 -5.52 23.92 8.06
CA LYS A 298 -4.84 23.14 9.10
C LYS A 298 -5.39 23.48 10.49
N GLU A 299 -5.60 24.77 10.77
CA GLU A 299 -6.16 25.23 12.05
C GLU A 299 -7.62 24.78 12.25
N LYS A 300 -8.45 24.85 11.20
CA LYS A 300 -9.85 24.38 11.26
C LYS A 300 -9.95 22.86 11.43
N ILE A 301 -9.19 22.08 10.65
CA ILE A 301 -9.15 20.61 10.76
C ILE A 301 -8.74 20.21 12.18
N HIS A 302 -7.69 20.83 12.71
CA HIS A 302 -7.24 20.57 14.07
C HIS A 302 -8.31 20.89 15.12
N LYS A 303 -8.97 22.06 15.04
CA LYS A 303 -10.07 22.44 15.96
C LYS A 303 -11.27 21.49 15.92
N ILE A 304 -11.60 20.92 14.76
CA ILE A 304 -12.67 19.92 14.63
C ILE A 304 -12.22 18.58 15.22
N ALA A 305 -10.96 18.20 14.98
CA ALA A 305 -10.38 16.95 15.43
C ALA A 305 -10.14 16.89 16.95
N THR A 306 -9.96 18.03 17.62
CA THR A 306 -9.73 18.13 19.07
C THR A 306 -10.78 19.03 19.75
N PRO A 307 -12.00 18.53 20.03
CA PRO A 307 -13.04 19.35 20.65
C PRO A 307 -12.76 19.77 22.10
N GLU A 308 -11.79 19.15 22.78
CA GLU A 308 -11.61 19.27 24.25
C GLU A 308 -10.20 19.74 24.68
N TRP A 309 -9.62 20.79 24.06
CA TRP A 309 -8.46 21.49 24.63
C TRP A 309 -8.47 23.01 24.29
N SER A 310 -9.60 23.68 24.53
CA SER A 310 -9.69 25.14 24.56
C SER A 310 -10.45 25.62 25.79
#